data_AF-A0A2M7GYU8-F1
#
_entry.id   AF-A0A2M7GYU8-F1
#
_cell.length_a   1.000
_cell.length_b   1.000
_cell.length_c   1.000
_cell.angle_alpha   90.00
_cell.angle_beta   90.00
_cell.angle_gamma   90.00
#
_symmetry.space_group_name_H-M   'P 1'
#
loop_
_entity.id
_entity.type
_entity.pdbx_description
1 polymer ?
#
loop_
_entity_poly.entity_id
_entity_poly.type
_entity_poly.pdbx_seq_one_letter_code
_entity_poly.pdbx_strand_id
1 'polypeptide(L)'
;MVRKGQFLYLLLRYRRKDAQEWTKYEVQNENVFAKETAHFVNCILKKEKPIVDGLDGLRAQEVIDAAYKSCRENCRVEVKKAEI
;
A
#
# COMPACT_ATOMS: atom_id res chain seq x y z
N MET A 1 -33.60 10.34 -16.71
CA MET A 1 -33.48 9.78 -15.34
C MET A 1 -32.48 8.64 -15.40
N VAL A 2 -31.19 8.94 -15.19
CA VAL A 2 -30.09 7.96 -15.35
C VAL A 2 -30.05 7.08 -14.11
N ARG A 3 -30.18 5.75 -14.29
CA ARG A 3 -30.06 4.76 -13.21
C ARG A 3 -28.66 4.91 -12.60
N LYS A 4 -28.60 5.30 -11.33
CA LYS A 4 -27.37 5.33 -10.52
C LYS A 4 -26.71 3.95 -10.62
N GLY A 5 -25.49 3.94 -11.16
CA GLY A 5 -24.73 2.73 -11.46
C GLY A 5 -24.56 1.86 -10.21
N GLN A 6 -24.79 0.56 -10.38
CA GLN A 6 -24.35 -0.46 -9.44
C GLN A 6 -22.83 -0.34 -9.30
N PHE A 7 -22.35 0.04 -8.12
CA PHE A 7 -20.95 -0.12 -7.78
C PHE A 7 -20.65 -1.62 -7.78
N LEU A 8 -19.95 -2.09 -8.81
CA LEU A 8 -19.42 -3.45 -8.86
C LEU A 8 -18.26 -3.50 -7.86
N TYR A 9 -18.46 -4.12 -6.70
CA TYR A 9 -17.37 -4.39 -5.76
C TYR A 9 -16.43 -5.43 -6.37
N LEU A 10 -15.13 -5.12 -6.43
CA LEU A 10 -14.14 -6.12 -6.78
C LEU A 10 -13.85 -6.95 -5.53
N LEU A 11 -14.22 -8.22 -5.56
CA LEU A 11 -13.92 -9.19 -4.50
C LEU A 11 -12.54 -9.78 -4.75
N LEU A 12 -11.53 -9.27 -4.05
CA LEU A 12 -10.21 -9.88 -4.03
C LEU A 12 -10.24 -11.08 -3.08
N ARG A 13 -9.73 -12.22 -3.56
CA ARG A 13 -9.61 -13.44 -2.77
C ARG A 13 -8.15 -13.87 -2.75
N TYR A 14 -7.62 -14.11 -1.56
CA TYR A 14 -6.31 -14.71 -1.39
C TYR A 14 -6.38 -15.84 -0.37
N ARG A 15 -5.46 -16.80 -0.48
CA ARG A 15 -5.35 -17.93 0.43
C ARG A 15 -3.89 -18.18 0.73
N ARG A 16 -3.53 -18.14 2.02
CA ARG A 16 -2.19 -18.54 2.47
C ARG A 16 -2.05 -20.06 2.39
N LYS A 17 -0.83 -20.57 2.28
CA LYS A 17 -0.57 -22.02 2.15
C LYS A 17 -1.07 -22.83 3.36
N ASP A 18 -1.08 -22.21 4.53
CA ASP A 18 -1.53 -22.78 5.81
C ASP A 18 -3.01 -22.53 6.12
N ALA A 19 -3.71 -21.76 5.27
CA ALA A 19 -5.10 -21.42 5.48
C ALA A 19 -6.03 -22.39 4.74
N GLN A 20 -6.98 -22.97 5.49
CA GLN A 20 -8.00 -23.86 4.94
C GLN A 20 -9.02 -23.09 4.08
N GLU A 21 -9.32 -21.85 4.45
CA GLU A 21 -10.34 -21.01 3.83
C GLU A 21 -9.75 -19.82 3.06
N TRP A 22 -10.46 -19.40 2.01
CA TRP A 22 -10.13 -18.18 1.27
C TRP A 22 -10.54 -16.94 2.05
N THR A 23 -9.60 -16.02 2.25
CA THR A 23 -9.92 -14.69 2.77
C THR A 23 -10.52 -13.85 1.64
N LYS A 24 -11.69 -13.28 1.90
CA LYS A 24 -12.39 -12.37 1.00
C LYS A 24 -12.13 -10.95 1.47
N TYR A 25 -11.73 -10.08 0.56
CA TYR A 25 -11.55 -8.67 0.83
C TYR A 25 -12.36 -7.86 -0.17
N GLU A 26 -13.27 -7.03 0.36
CA GLU A 26 -14.07 -6.12 -0.44
C GLU A 26 -13.22 -4.91 -0.79
N VAL A 27 -12.87 -4.78 -2.06
CA VAL A 27 -12.15 -3.61 -2.54
C VAL A 27 -13.17 -2.56 -2.95
N GLN A 28 -13.03 -1.38 -2.34
CA GLN A 28 -13.73 -0.20 -2.79
C GLN A 28 -13.32 0.07 -4.24
N ASN A 29 -14.30 0.17 -5.14
CA ASN A 29 -14.08 0.41 -6.57
C ASN A 29 -13.80 1.90 -6.82
N GLU A 30 -12.82 2.42 -6.08
CA GLU A 30 -12.37 3.78 -6.21
C GLU A 30 -11.00 3.79 -6.87
N ASN A 31 -10.82 4.69 -7.84
CA ASN A 31 -9.54 4.78 -8.54
C ASN A 31 -8.52 5.48 -7.63
N VAL A 32 -7.84 4.67 -6.81
CA VAL A 32 -6.83 5.12 -5.85
C VAL A 32 -5.66 5.87 -6.52
N PHE A 33 -5.29 5.48 -7.74
CA PHE A 33 -4.24 6.14 -8.51
C PHE A 33 -4.65 7.55 -8.95
N ALA A 34 -5.90 7.72 -9.38
CA ALA A 34 -6.43 9.04 -9.72
C ALA A 34 -6.49 9.95 -8.49
N LYS A 35 -6.85 9.40 -7.32
CA LYS A 35 -6.84 10.13 -6.05
C LYS A 35 -5.44 10.57 -5.64
N GLU A 36 -4.47 9.66 -5.69
CA GLU A 36 -3.08 9.96 -5.36
C GLU A 36 -2.49 11.03 -6.29
N THR A 37 -2.78 10.94 -7.60
CA THR A 37 -2.37 11.96 -8.58
C THR A 37 -2.97 13.32 -8.25
N ALA A 38 -4.28 13.38 -7.95
CA ALA A 38 -4.95 14.62 -7.58
C ALA A 38 -4.39 15.21 -6.27
N HIS A 39 -4.08 14.36 -5.29
CA HIS A 39 -3.44 14.75 -4.03
C HIS A 39 -2.07 15.39 -4.28
N PHE A 40 -1.22 14.75 -5.10
CA PHE A 40 0.10 15.28 -5.46
C PHE A 40 0.02 16.67 -6.11
N VAL A 41 -0.89 16.85 -7.08
CA VAL A 41 -1.12 18.16 -7.72
C VAL A 41 -1.57 19.21 -6.70
N ASN A 42 -2.47 18.85 -5.78
CA ASN A 42 -2.94 19.77 -4.74
C ASN A 42 -1.81 20.19 -3.78
N CYS A 43 -0.94 19.27 -3.38
CA CYS A 43 0.23 19.58 -2.56
C CYS A 43 1.13 20.63 -3.23
N ILE A 44 1.36 20.52 -4.54
CA ILE A 44 2.14 21.51 -5.30
C ILE A 44 1.44 22.87 -5.31
N LEU A 45 0.15 22.90 -5.67
CA LEU A 45 -0.63 24.14 -5.79
C LEU A 45 -0.76 24.88 -4.45
N LYS A 46 -0.95 24.14 -3.36
CA LYS A 46 -1.19 24.69 -2.02
C LYS A 46 0.07 24.80 -1.17
N LYS A 47 1.20 24.29 -1.65
CA LYS A 47 2.46 24.17 -0.88
C LYS A 47 2.28 23.37 0.40
N GLU A 48 1.50 22.29 0.32
CA GLU A 48 1.24 21.39 1.45
C GLU A 48 2.17 20.17 1.39
N LYS A 49 2.51 19.63 2.55
CA LYS A 49 3.29 18.39 2.62
C LYS A 49 2.42 17.21 2.16
N PRO A 50 2.92 16.30 1.29
CA PRO A 50 2.17 15.11 0.92
C PRO A 50 1.97 14.18 2.12
N ILE A 51 0.91 13.38 2.09
CA ILE A 51 0.58 12.39 3.13
C ILE A 51 1.68 11.32 3.23
N VAL A 52 2.26 10.97 2.08
CA VAL A 52 3.39 10.05 1.92
C VAL A 52 4.47 10.79 1.15
N ASP A 53 5.67 10.86 1.69
CA ASP A 53 6.83 11.49 1.06
C ASP A 53 7.94 10.48 0.69
N GLY A 54 9.07 10.97 0.18
CA GLY A 54 10.19 10.11 -0.20
C GLY A 54 10.82 9.35 0.98
N LEU A 55 10.75 9.90 2.20
CA LEU A 55 11.26 9.22 3.39
C LEU A 55 10.38 8.04 3.75
N ASP A 56 9.06 8.16 3.62
CA ASP A 56 8.14 7.04 3.82
C ASP A 56 8.45 5.89 2.85
N GLY A 57 8.73 6.22 1.58
CA GLY A 57 9.18 5.25 0.58
C GLY A 57 10.48 4.54 0.97
N LEU A 58 11.45 5.28 1.51
CA LEU A 58 12.69 4.71 2.03
C LEU A 58 12.44 3.82 3.25
N ARG A 59 11.58 4.23 4.20
CA ARG A 59 11.23 3.40 5.36
C ARG A 59 10.58 2.09 4.94
N ALA A 60 9.74 2.12 3.91
CA ALA A 60 9.16 0.90 3.34
C ALA A 60 10.24 -0.03 2.76
N GLN A 61 11.24 0.53 2.06
CA GLN A 61 12.36 -0.26 1.53
C GLN A 61 13.25 -0.85 2.63
N GLU A 62 13.51 -0.11 3.72
CA GLU A 62 14.26 -0.61 4.87
C GLU A 62 13.59 -1.84 5.50
N VAL A 63 12.25 -1.84 5.59
CA VAL A 63 11.46 -2.99 6.09
C VAL A 63 11.56 -4.17 5.12
N ILE A 64 11.45 -3.93 3.82
CA ILE A 64 11.54 -4.97 2.79
C ILE A 64 12.91 -5.64 2.82
N ASP A 65 14.00 -4.86 2.88
CA ASP A 65 15.36 -5.39 2.97
C ASP A 65 15.57 -6.25 4.22
N ALA A 66 15.12 -5.77 5.39
CA ALA A 66 15.20 -6.52 6.63
C ALA A 66 14.40 -7.84 6.57
N ALA A 67 13.23 -7.84 5.92
CA ALA A 67 12.43 -9.06 5.73
C ALA A 67 13.16 -10.08 4.84
N TYR A 68 13.74 -9.63 3.73
CA TYR A 68 14.56 -10.50 2.87
C TYR A 68 15.79 -11.04 3.60
N LYS A 69 16.47 -10.20 4.38
CA LYS A 69 17.61 -10.62 5.19
C LYS A 69 17.22 -11.65 6.24
N SER A 70 16.13 -11.41 6.97
CA SER A 70 15.58 -12.36 7.95
C SER A 70 15.26 -13.71 7.33
N CYS A 71 14.67 -13.72 6.13
CA CYS A 71 14.38 -14.95 5.39
C CYS A 71 15.66 -15.71 4.99
N ARG A 72 16.69 -15.00 4.51
CA ARG A 72 17.97 -15.63 4.12
C ARG A 72 18.75 -16.18 5.32
N GLU A 73 18.75 -15.45 6.44
CA GLU A 73 19.54 -15.80 7.64
C GLU A 73 18.77 -16.69 8.61
N ASN A 74 17.48 -16.91 8.36
CA ASN A 74 16.56 -17.67 9.22
C ASN A 74 16.57 -17.20 10.69
N CYS A 75 16.67 -15.89 10.88
CA CYS A 75 16.73 -15.26 12.19
C CYS A 75 15.98 -13.92 12.18
N ARG A 76 15.64 -13.41 13.37
CA ARG A 76 15.05 -12.07 13.49
C ARG A 76 16.12 -11.02 13.17
N VAL A 77 15.78 -10.09 12.29
CA VAL A 77 16.64 -8.96 11.90
C VAL A 77 15.98 -7.66 12.33
N GLU A 78 16.76 -6.74 12.89
CA GLU A 78 16.31 -5.38 13.16
C GLU A 78 16.28 -4.54 11.89
N VAL A 79 15.22 -3.75 11.70
CA VAL A 79 15.12 -2.81 10.58
C VAL A 79 16.10 -1.66 10.83
N LYS A 80 17.14 -1.57 10.00
CA LYS A 80 18.12 -0.49 10.08
C LYS A 80 17.66 0.71 9.26
N LYS A 81 17.65 1.86 9.91
CA LYS A 81 17.33 3.15 9.29
C LYS A 81 18.60 3.74 8.66
N ALA A 82 18.51 4.17 7.41
CA ALA A 82 19.56 4.98 6.80
C ALA A 82 19.60 6.37 7.45
N GLU A 83 20.82 6.87 7.65
CA GLU A 83 21.08 8.27 8.01
C GLU A 83 21.07 9.09 6.72
N ILE A 84 20.32 10.19 6.71
CA ILE A 84 20.04 11.03 5.54
C ILE A 84 20.17 12.49 5.96
#